data_AF-A0A7K1AX54-F1
#
_entry.id   AF-A0A7K1AX54-F1
#
_cell.length_a   1.000
_cell.length_b   1.000
_cell.length_c   1.000
_cell.angle_alpha   90.00
_cell.angle_beta   90.00
_cell.angle_gamma   90.00
#
_symmetry.space_group_name_H-M   'P 1'
#
loop_
_entity.id
_entity.type
_entity.pdbx_description
1 polymer ?
#
loop_
_entity_poly.entity_id
_entity_poly.type
_entity_poly.pdbx_seq_one_letter_code
_entity_poly.pdbx_strand_id
1 'polypeptide(L)'
;MSPRDIPVSARPAAPVWRKHTLFCGIALAVVIASCGGGKNSQSVDSTTVPQDSTSVPTQDPPTCSVSGVLACLLPWPSNRLTVADSSTMTGLRLAIPSDAVPVNIDGIAMDVTDQNRADGFSPNSVIVFEAPGVDLLGSGVGDSTDIGRSLEDSNPIKIVDQQTQEKWPFWGELDVQSQLVTLRP
;
A
#
# COMPACT_ATOMS: atom_id res chain seq x y z
N MET A 1 58.83 -4.89 3.16
CA MET A 1 58.08 -3.83 2.45
C MET A 1 57.11 -3.18 3.42
N SER A 2 57.30 -1.90 3.71
CA SER A 2 56.48 -1.08 4.61
C SER A 2 55.33 -0.44 3.82
N PRO A 3 54.05 -0.60 4.21
CA PRO A 3 52.93 0.05 3.53
C PRO A 3 52.61 1.37 4.23
N ARG A 4 53.38 2.41 3.91
CA ARG A 4 52.96 3.80 4.11
C ARG A 4 53.27 4.52 2.80
N ASP A 5 52.26 5.18 2.26
CA ASP A 5 52.29 6.25 1.25
C ASP A 5 51.17 6.07 0.22
N ILE A 6 49.93 6.37 0.64
CA ILE A 6 48.84 6.70 -0.28
C ILE A 6 48.69 8.22 -0.26
N PRO A 7 48.91 8.93 -1.38
CA PRO A 7 48.70 10.38 -1.43
C PRO A 7 47.20 10.70 -1.38
N VAL A 8 46.81 11.54 -0.41
CA VAL A 8 45.46 12.10 -0.28
C VAL A 8 45.23 13.10 -1.41
N SER A 9 44.34 12.74 -2.34
CA SER A 9 43.90 13.61 -3.43
C SER A 9 43.06 14.78 -2.88
N ALA A 10 43.48 16.00 -3.20
CA ALA A 10 42.80 17.23 -2.81
C ALA A 10 41.44 17.35 -3.53
N ARG A 11 40.38 17.60 -2.76
CA ARG A 11 39.03 17.84 -3.30
C ARG A 11 38.97 19.19 -4.02
N PRO A 12 38.43 19.28 -5.25
CA PRO A 12 38.19 20.58 -5.88
C PRO A 12 37.07 21.35 -5.15
N ALA A 13 37.25 22.67 -5.05
CA ALA A 13 36.33 23.58 -4.40
C ALA A 13 34.98 23.65 -5.15
N ALA A 14 33.87 23.59 -4.40
CA ALA A 14 32.53 23.72 -4.95
C ALA A 14 32.23 25.17 -5.40
N PRO A 15 31.54 25.37 -6.54
CA PRO A 15 31.16 26.70 -7.01
C PRO A 15 30.04 27.31 -6.13
N VAL A 16 30.25 28.55 -5.70
CA VAL A 16 29.28 29.35 -4.94
C VAL A 16 28.20 29.87 -5.91
N TRP A 17 26.99 29.32 -5.82
CA TRP A 17 25.88 29.73 -6.68
C TRP A 17 25.21 30.99 -6.14
N ARG A 18 25.33 32.09 -6.89
CA ARG A 18 24.80 33.41 -6.55
C ARG A 18 23.29 33.44 -6.80
N LYS A 19 22.50 33.41 -5.73
CA LYS A 19 21.03 33.50 -5.76
C LYS A 19 20.62 34.87 -6.34
N HIS A 20 20.00 34.87 -7.52
CA HIS A 20 19.36 36.05 -8.08
C HIS A 20 17.88 36.03 -7.70
N THR A 21 17.52 36.83 -6.70
CA THR A 21 16.15 37.10 -6.28
C THR A 21 15.49 38.04 -7.29
N LEU A 22 14.69 37.48 -8.20
CA LEU A 22 13.79 38.24 -9.04
C LEU A 22 12.44 38.39 -8.32
N PHE A 23 12.23 39.57 -7.74
CA PHE A 23 10.92 40.05 -7.30
C PHE A 23 10.07 40.34 -8.54
N CYS A 24 9.06 39.51 -8.80
CA CYS A 24 7.98 39.85 -9.72
C CYS A 24 6.70 40.01 -8.89
N GLY A 25 6.31 41.27 -8.68
CA GLY A 25 5.10 41.63 -7.95
C GLY A 25 3.86 41.15 -8.71
N ILE A 26 3.06 40.32 -8.06
CA ILE A 26 1.71 40.00 -8.52
C ILE A 26 0.75 40.92 -7.75
N ALA A 27 0.11 41.80 -8.52
CA ALA A 27 -0.87 42.75 -8.03
C ALA A 27 -2.12 42.02 -7.49
N LEU A 28 -2.55 42.49 -6.34
CA LEU A 28 -3.76 42.15 -5.62
C LEU A 28 -5.00 42.66 -6.40
N ALA A 29 -5.94 41.77 -6.71
CA ALA A 29 -7.31 42.16 -7.09
C ALA A 29 -8.30 41.24 -6.36
N VAL A 30 -8.71 41.68 -5.17
CA VAL A 30 -9.82 41.11 -4.41
C VAL A 30 -11.10 41.75 -4.94
N VAL A 31 -12.02 40.95 -5.48
CA VAL A 31 -13.38 41.39 -5.77
C VAL A 31 -14.32 40.53 -4.94
N ILE A 32 -14.83 41.11 -3.86
CA ILE A 32 -15.86 40.50 -3.01
C ILE A 32 -17.21 40.96 -3.59
N ALA A 33 -17.89 40.08 -4.31
CA ALA A 33 -19.28 40.28 -4.68
C ALA A 33 -20.15 39.41 -3.75
N SER A 34 -20.73 40.07 -2.75
CA SER A 34 -21.66 39.50 -1.77
C SER A 34 -23.10 39.79 -2.20
N CYS A 35 -23.89 38.72 -2.39
CA CYS A 35 -25.36 38.62 -2.33
C CYS A 35 -25.62 37.09 -2.37
N GLY A 36 -26.21 36.39 -1.41
CA GLY A 36 -27.21 36.76 -0.43
C GLY A 36 -28.53 36.04 -0.76
N GLY A 37 -28.70 34.80 -0.27
CA GLY A 37 -30.03 34.18 -0.05
C GLY A 37 -30.45 33.06 -1.00
N GLY A 38 -30.20 31.81 -0.61
CA GLY A 38 -30.82 30.63 -1.21
C GLY A 38 -30.44 29.37 -0.42
N LYS A 39 -31.30 28.98 0.53
CA LYS A 39 -31.14 27.76 1.34
C LYS A 39 -31.30 26.53 0.46
N ASN A 40 -30.19 26.01 -0.08
CA ASN A 40 -30.14 24.63 -0.56
C ASN A 40 -29.33 23.81 0.44
N SER A 41 -30.04 23.21 1.39
CA SER A 41 -29.52 22.05 2.12
C SER A 41 -29.37 20.91 1.13
N GLN A 42 -28.28 20.88 0.38
CA GLN A 42 -27.81 19.63 -0.18
C GLN A 42 -27.25 18.85 1.00
N SER A 43 -28.07 17.92 1.48
CA SER A 43 -27.57 16.76 2.21
C SER A 43 -26.55 16.11 1.30
N VAL A 44 -25.27 16.42 1.52
CA VAL A 44 -24.19 15.57 1.03
C VAL A 44 -24.35 14.30 1.86
N ASP A 45 -25.05 13.33 1.27
CA ASP A 45 -25.08 11.98 1.78
C ASP A 45 -23.68 11.42 1.59
N SER A 46 -22.78 11.79 2.51
CA SER A 46 -21.49 11.13 2.69
C SER A 46 -21.75 9.78 3.35
N THR A 47 -22.53 8.93 2.69
CA THR A 47 -22.45 7.49 2.91
C THR A 47 -21.24 7.01 2.11
N THR A 48 -20.04 7.27 2.63
CA THR A 48 -18.90 6.39 2.35
C THR A 48 -19.24 5.09 3.05
N VAL A 49 -20.00 4.21 2.39
CA VAL A 49 -20.08 2.81 2.78
C VAL A 49 -18.64 2.31 2.74
N PRO A 50 -18.09 1.74 3.83
CA PRO A 50 -16.89 0.94 3.72
C PRO A 50 -17.20 -0.12 2.69
N GLN A 51 -16.55 -0.09 1.54
CA GLN A 51 -16.74 -1.10 0.51
C GLN A 51 -16.34 -2.43 1.14
N ASP A 52 -17.33 -3.20 1.59
CA ASP A 52 -17.18 -4.54 2.09
C ASP A 52 -16.47 -5.33 0.98
N SER A 53 -15.17 -5.52 1.18
CA SER A 53 -14.28 -6.16 0.22
C SER A 53 -14.39 -7.68 0.32
N THR A 54 -15.46 -8.19 0.92
CA THR A 54 -15.89 -9.58 0.79
C THR A 54 -16.45 -9.79 -0.63
N SER A 55 -15.61 -9.58 -1.65
CA SER A 55 -15.96 -9.90 -3.03
C SER A 55 -16.05 -11.40 -3.15
N VAL A 56 -17.27 -11.91 -3.37
CA VAL A 56 -17.47 -13.29 -3.84
C VAL A 56 -16.61 -13.46 -5.10
N PRO A 57 -15.73 -14.47 -5.16
CA PRO A 57 -14.89 -14.71 -6.33
C PRO A 57 -15.77 -14.89 -7.57
N THR A 58 -15.63 -13.98 -8.53
CA THR A 58 -16.32 -14.06 -9.82
C THR A 58 -15.49 -14.88 -10.81
N GLN A 59 -16.05 -15.23 -11.96
CA GLN A 59 -15.24 -15.81 -13.04
C GLN A 59 -14.45 -14.76 -13.80
N ASP A 60 -14.81 -13.48 -13.68
CA ASP A 60 -14.17 -12.40 -14.41
C ASP A 60 -12.85 -12.00 -13.74
N PRO A 61 -11.79 -11.75 -14.52
CA PRO A 61 -10.53 -11.31 -13.98
C PRO A 61 -10.65 -9.90 -13.37
N PRO A 62 -9.99 -9.63 -12.24
CA PRO A 62 -9.97 -8.30 -11.65
C PRO A 62 -9.30 -7.29 -12.59
N THR A 63 -9.70 -6.03 -12.51
CA THR A 63 -9.16 -4.94 -13.35
C THR A 63 -8.43 -3.90 -12.50
N CYS A 64 -7.47 -3.20 -13.10
CA CYS A 64 -6.78 -2.06 -12.48
C CYS A 64 -7.13 -0.76 -13.21
N SER A 65 -7.51 0.27 -12.46
CA SER A 65 -7.82 1.59 -13.05
C SER A 65 -6.55 2.35 -13.45
N VAL A 66 -5.41 2.03 -12.84
CA VAL A 66 -4.10 2.61 -13.15
C VAL A 66 -3.07 1.48 -13.26
N SER A 67 -2.41 1.40 -14.42
CA SER A 67 -1.42 0.37 -14.71
C SER A 67 -0.09 0.65 -14.01
N GLY A 68 0.59 -0.41 -13.55
CA GLY A 68 1.92 -0.33 -12.92
C GLY A 68 1.97 0.33 -11.54
N VAL A 69 0.82 0.59 -10.92
CA VAL A 69 0.74 1.18 -9.57
C VAL A 69 0.49 0.08 -8.56
N LEU A 70 1.43 -0.06 -7.61
CA LEU A 70 1.38 -1.07 -6.53
C LEU A 70 0.06 -1.03 -5.75
N ALA A 71 -0.56 0.16 -5.63
CA ALA A 71 -1.87 0.32 -5.00
C ALA A 71 -2.97 -0.56 -5.60
N CYS A 72 -2.86 -1.01 -6.86
CA CYS A 72 -3.85 -1.94 -7.41
C CYS A 72 -3.72 -3.37 -6.84
N LEU A 73 -2.52 -3.76 -6.41
CA LEU A 73 -2.25 -5.06 -5.81
C LEU A 73 -2.45 -5.07 -4.29
N LEU A 74 -2.55 -3.89 -3.67
CA LEU A 74 -2.75 -3.76 -2.22
C LEU A 74 -4.24 -3.70 -1.84
N PRO A 75 -4.63 -4.26 -0.68
CA PRO A 75 -3.79 -5.07 0.21
C PRO A 75 -3.41 -6.40 -0.43
N TRP A 76 -2.18 -6.85 -0.17
CA TRP A 76 -1.67 -8.14 -0.61
C TRP A 76 -1.48 -9.06 0.60
N PRO A 77 -1.84 -10.35 0.57
CA PRO A 77 -2.71 -10.98 -0.42
C PRO A 77 -4.17 -10.49 -0.31
N SER A 78 -4.96 -10.69 -1.37
CA SER A 78 -6.40 -10.41 -1.37
C SER A 78 -7.16 -11.32 -2.32
N ASN A 79 -8.30 -11.87 -1.88
CA ASN A 79 -9.19 -12.67 -2.74
C ASN A 79 -9.79 -11.88 -3.90
N ARG A 80 -9.65 -10.55 -3.92
CA ARG A 80 -9.92 -9.75 -5.13
C ARG A 80 -9.06 -10.20 -6.31
N LEU A 81 -7.87 -10.73 -6.05
CA LEU A 81 -6.92 -11.19 -7.05
C LEU A 81 -7.11 -12.67 -7.40
N THR A 82 -8.29 -13.24 -7.14
CA THR A 82 -8.63 -14.62 -7.51
C THR A 82 -9.93 -14.68 -8.32
N VAL A 83 -10.08 -15.79 -9.05
CA VAL A 83 -11.33 -16.20 -9.70
C VAL A 83 -11.73 -17.59 -9.22
N ALA A 84 -13.01 -17.92 -9.32
CA ALA A 84 -13.48 -19.27 -9.02
C ALA A 84 -12.92 -20.30 -10.02
N ASP A 85 -12.42 -21.42 -9.52
CA ASP A 85 -11.92 -22.54 -10.32
C ASP A 85 -12.23 -23.86 -9.61
N SER A 86 -13.27 -24.56 -10.07
CA SER A 86 -13.70 -25.82 -9.45
C SER A 86 -12.73 -26.99 -9.69
N SER A 87 -11.69 -26.81 -10.50
CA SER A 87 -10.66 -27.84 -10.74
C SER A 87 -9.53 -27.82 -9.70
N THR A 88 -9.43 -26.76 -8.89
CA THR A 88 -8.42 -26.64 -7.83
C THR A 88 -8.95 -27.09 -6.47
N MET A 89 -8.04 -27.37 -5.53
CA MET A 89 -8.41 -27.86 -4.19
C MET A 89 -9.15 -26.81 -3.35
N THR A 90 -8.83 -25.53 -3.54
CA THR A 90 -9.43 -24.41 -2.79
C THR A 90 -10.69 -23.86 -3.47
N GLY A 91 -10.99 -24.28 -4.70
CA GLY A 91 -12.04 -23.69 -5.53
C GLY A 91 -11.66 -22.32 -6.11
N LEU A 92 -10.40 -21.89 -5.97
CA LEU A 92 -9.89 -20.61 -6.43
C LEU A 92 -8.66 -20.79 -7.33
N ARG A 93 -8.41 -19.79 -8.17
CA ARG A 93 -7.14 -19.61 -8.90
C ARG A 93 -6.73 -18.15 -8.86
N LEU A 94 -5.43 -17.88 -8.73
CA LEU A 94 -4.91 -16.52 -8.83
C LEU A 94 -5.18 -15.94 -10.24
N ALA A 95 -5.59 -14.69 -10.26
CA ALA A 95 -5.90 -13.92 -11.46
C ALA A 95 -5.30 -12.51 -11.33
N ILE A 96 -4.00 -12.44 -11.08
CA ILE A 96 -3.26 -11.19 -11.01
C ILE A 96 -3.26 -10.53 -12.40
N PRO A 97 -3.72 -9.27 -12.53
CA PRO A 97 -3.74 -8.59 -13.82
C PRO A 97 -2.32 -8.27 -14.28
N SER A 98 -1.99 -8.58 -15.53
CA SER A 98 -0.64 -8.38 -16.08
C SER A 98 -0.25 -6.90 -16.21
N ASP A 99 -1.21 -5.99 -16.15
CA ASP A 99 -1.01 -4.54 -16.17
C ASP A 99 -0.95 -3.92 -14.75
N ALA A 100 -1.17 -4.71 -13.70
CA ALA A 100 -1.11 -4.29 -12.30
C ALA A 100 0.29 -4.38 -11.69
N VAL A 101 1.19 -5.10 -12.34
CA VAL A 101 2.48 -5.49 -11.78
C VAL A 101 3.58 -4.48 -12.07
N PRO A 102 4.68 -4.51 -11.29
CA PRO A 102 5.82 -3.64 -11.55
C PRO A 102 6.37 -3.80 -12.97
N VAL A 103 6.76 -2.67 -13.54
CA VAL A 103 7.41 -2.56 -14.84
C VAL A 103 8.87 -2.17 -14.61
N ASN A 104 9.81 -2.87 -15.24
CA ASN A 104 11.23 -2.56 -15.12
C ASN A 104 11.63 -1.30 -15.93
N ILE A 105 12.91 -0.90 -15.84
CA ILE A 105 13.42 0.30 -16.53
C ILE A 105 13.32 0.22 -18.06
N ASP A 106 13.23 -0.98 -18.63
CA ASP A 106 13.09 -1.23 -20.06
C ASP A 106 11.61 -1.27 -20.52
N GLY A 107 10.66 -0.98 -19.63
CA GLY A 107 9.23 -1.01 -19.93
C GLY A 107 8.61 -2.41 -19.95
N ILE A 108 9.32 -3.42 -19.43
CA ILE A 108 8.84 -4.81 -19.40
C ILE A 108 8.13 -5.07 -18.07
N ALA A 109 6.84 -5.41 -18.15
CA ALA A 109 6.04 -5.85 -17.02
C ALA A 109 6.48 -7.26 -16.56
N MET A 110 6.38 -7.53 -15.26
CA MET A 110 6.60 -8.87 -14.72
C MET A 110 5.62 -9.87 -15.34
N ASP A 111 6.13 -11.03 -15.79
CA ASP A 111 5.26 -12.14 -16.21
C ASP A 111 4.67 -12.83 -14.98
N VAL A 112 3.34 -12.81 -14.87
CA VAL A 112 2.58 -13.43 -13.77
C VAL A 112 1.99 -14.79 -14.12
N THR A 113 2.35 -15.37 -15.27
CA THR A 113 1.78 -16.63 -15.76
C THR A 113 1.93 -17.76 -14.75
N ASP A 114 3.08 -17.88 -14.10
CA ASP A 114 3.33 -18.94 -13.12
C ASP A 114 2.58 -18.70 -11.82
N GLN A 115 2.48 -17.45 -11.37
CA GLN A 115 1.71 -17.07 -10.18
C GLN A 115 0.22 -17.37 -10.39
N ASN A 116 -0.31 -17.09 -11.59
CA ASN A 116 -1.71 -17.35 -11.96
C ASN A 116 -2.06 -18.84 -12.17
N ARG A 117 -1.12 -19.76 -11.88
CA ARG A 117 -1.39 -21.20 -11.74
C ARG A 117 -1.71 -21.61 -10.30
N ALA A 118 -1.39 -20.78 -9.31
CA ALA A 118 -1.65 -21.08 -7.91
C ALA A 118 -3.15 -21.09 -7.61
N ASP A 119 -3.57 -22.00 -6.73
CA ASP A 119 -4.97 -22.15 -6.29
C ASP A 119 -5.34 -21.18 -5.16
N GLY A 120 -4.84 -19.95 -5.23
CA GLY A 120 -5.01 -18.94 -4.18
C GLY A 120 -3.69 -18.53 -3.54
N PHE A 121 -3.79 -17.70 -2.50
CA PHE A 121 -2.63 -17.27 -1.72
C PHE A 121 -2.31 -18.25 -0.60
N SER A 122 -1.02 -18.37 -0.27
CA SER A 122 -0.62 -19.11 0.93
C SER A 122 -1.20 -18.42 2.18
N PRO A 123 -1.80 -19.17 3.13
CA PRO A 123 -2.22 -18.63 4.42
C PRO A 123 -1.08 -17.99 5.23
N ASN A 124 0.17 -18.34 4.92
CA ASN A 124 1.37 -17.83 5.59
C ASN A 124 2.08 -16.72 4.79
N SER A 125 1.40 -16.11 3.83
CA SER A 125 1.92 -14.96 3.10
C SER A 125 1.99 -13.74 4.00
N VAL A 126 3.01 -12.90 3.80
CA VAL A 126 3.08 -11.59 4.47
C VAL A 126 1.93 -10.72 3.95
N ILE A 127 1.14 -10.17 4.87
CA ILE A 127 0.10 -9.19 4.55
C ILE A 127 0.77 -7.83 4.41
N VAL A 128 0.47 -7.09 3.36
CA VAL A 128 1.05 -5.78 3.02
C VAL A 128 -0.07 -4.82 2.67
N PHE A 129 -0.05 -3.62 3.24
CA PHE A 129 -1.02 -2.56 2.94
C PHE A 129 -0.47 -1.17 3.24
N GLU A 130 -1.14 -0.15 2.69
CA GLU A 130 -0.82 1.25 2.94
C GLU A 130 -1.53 1.75 4.20
N ALA A 131 -0.77 2.38 5.10
CA ALA A 131 -1.31 3.14 6.22
C ALA A 131 -0.44 4.39 6.47
N PRO A 132 -0.61 5.46 5.68
CA PRO A 132 0.24 6.64 5.76
C PRO A 132 0.25 7.27 7.15
N GLY A 133 1.43 7.50 7.71
CA GLY A 133 1.61 8.16 9.01
C GLY A 133 1.25 7.31 10.23
N VAL A 134 1.11 6.00 10.07
CA VAL A 134 0.77 5.09 11.18
C VAL A 134 1.91 4.98 12.20
N ASP A 135 1.55 5.02 13.48
CA ASP A 135 2.40 4.60 14.59
C ASP A 135 1.91 3.24 15.09
N LEU A 136 2.52 2.15 14.62
CA LEU A 136 2.09 0.78 14.96
C LEU A 136 2.20 0.52 16.46
N LEU A 137 3.36 0.81 17.05
CA LEU A 137 3.61 0.57 18.47
C LEU A 137 2.72 1.46 19.35
N GLY A 138 2.60 2.75 19.02
CA GLY A 138 1.73 3.68 19.75
C GLY A 138 0.25 3.33 19.63
N SER A 139 -0.15 2.63 18.55
CA SER A 139 -1.51 2.11 18.36
C SER A 139 -1.73 0.74 19.02
N GLY A 140 -0.71 0.12 19.61
CA GLY A 140 -0.83 -1.16 20.31
C GLY A 140 -0.57 -2.41 19.44
N VAL A 141 -0.08 -2.24 18.22
CA VAL A 141 0.37 -3.37 17.38
C VAL A 141 1.77 -3.80 17.84
N GLY A 142 1.91 -5.07 18.25
CA GLY A 142 3.18 -5.65 18.70
C GLY A 142 4.16 -5.94 17.57
N ASP A 143 5.45 -5.93 17.90
CA ASP A 143 6.54 -6.40 17.03
C ASP A 143 6.75 -7.91 17.16
N SER A 144 7.77 -8.45 16.47
CA SER A 144 8.08 -9.88 16.47
C SER A 144 8.39 -10.48 17.85
N THR A 145 8.70 -9.65 18.85
CA THR A 145 9.01 -10.08 20.23
C THR A 145 7.78 -10.15 21.14
N ASP A 146 6.64 -9.59 20.70
CA ASP A 146 5.39 -9.56 21.48
C ASP A 146 4.16 -9.83 20.61
N ILE A 147 4.17 -11.00 19.94
CA ILE A 147 3.07 -11.48 19.08
C ILE A 147 1.75 -11.60 19.85
N GLY A 148 1.80 -11.89 21.16
CA GLY A 148 0.62 -12.07 22.01
C GLY A 148 -0.31 -10.84 22.01
N ARG A 149 0.24 -9.64 21.83
CA ARG A 149 -0.54 -8.40 21.71
C ARG A 149 -1.55 -8.40 20.56
N SER A 150 -1.32 -9.17 19.50
CA SER A 150 -2.28 -9.29 18.39
C SER A 150 -3.63 -9.87 18.81
N LEU A 151 -3.64 -10.69 19.87
CA LEU A 151 -4.83 -11.38 20.33
C LEU A 151 -5.67 -10.56 21.32
N GLU A 152 -5.10 -9.49 21.89
CA GLU A 152 -5.80 -8.58 22.79
C GLU A 152 -6.96 -7.88 22.09
N ASP A 153 -8.07 -7.65 22.80
CA ASP A 153 -9.23 -6.94 22.23
C ASP A 153 -8.88 -5.49 21.84
N SER A 154 -7.97 -4.85 22.58
CA SER A 154 -7.48 -3.49 22.33
C SER A 154 -6.65 -3.31 21.07
N ASN A 155 -6.12 -4.38 20.48
CA ASN A 155 -5.30 -4.25 19.27
C ASN A 155 -6.16 -3.72 18.09
N PRO A 156 -5.71 -2.69 17.35
CA PRO A 156 -6.50 -2.06 16.30
C PRO A 156 -6.65 -2.93 15.05
N ILE A 157 -5.85 -3.98 14.90
CA ILE A 157 -5.89 -4.91 13.78
C ILE A 157 -6.32 -6.29 14.29
N LYS A 158 -7.14 -6.98 13.50
CA LYS A 158 -7.57 -8.35 13.75
C LYS A 158 -7.41 -9.15 12.47
N ILE A 159 -6.72 -10.28 12.55
CA ILE A 159 -6.80 -11.34 11.55
C ILE A 159 -7.72 -12.40 12.15
N VAL A 160 -8.74 -12.80 11.40
CA VAL A 160 -9.72 -13.78 11.86
C VAL A 160 -9.91 -14.88 10.82
N ASP A 161 -10.09 -16.10 11.30
CA ASP A 161 -10.63 -17.17 10.45
C ASP A 161 -12.09 -16.85 10.12
N GLN A 162 -12.44 -16.84 8.83
CA GLN A 162 -13.78 -16.43 8.41
C GLN A 162 -14.88 -17.44 8.80
N GLN A 163 -14.52 -18.72 9.00
CA GLN A 163 -15.47 -19.76 9.39
C GLN A 163 -15.66 -19.82 10.90
N THR A 164 -14.55 -19.82 11.67
CA THR A 164 -14.58 -19.98 13.13
C THR A 164 -14.64 -18.66 13.89
N GLN A 165 -14.27 -17.55 13.23
CA GLN A 165 -14.07 -16.22 13.84
C GLN A 165 -12.98 -16.20 14.92
N GLU A 166 -12.13 -17.22 14.98
CA GLU A 166 -10.98 -17.25 15.87
C GLU A 166 -9.93 -16.23 15.41
N LYS A 167 -9.32 -15.53 16.37
CA LYS A 167 -8.24 -14.58 16.10
C LYS A 167 -6.97 -15.34 15.73
N TRP A 168 -6.35 -14.96 14.63
CA TRP A 168 -5.05 -15.45 14.23
C TRP A 168 -3.95 -14.53 14.76
N PRO A 169 -2.90 -15.06 15.40
CA PRO A 169 -1.81 -14.25 15.90
C PRO A 169 -1.05 -13.58 14.75
N PHE A 170 -0.46 -12.42 15.00
CA PHE A 170 0.45 -11.77 14.07
C PHE A 170 1.40 -10.81 14.78
N TRP A 171 2.41 -10.34 14.07
CA TRP A 171 3.13 -9.12 14.41
C TRP A 171 3.20 -8.17 13.23
N GLY A 172 3.38 -6.88 13.51
CA GLY A 172 3.42 -5.84 12.49
C GLY A 172 4.76 -5.10 12.42
N GLU A 173 5.14 -4.67 11.23
CA GLU A 173 6.26 -3.75 11.01
C GLU A 173 5.90 -2.70 9.97
N LEU A 174 6.47 -1.50 10.12
CA LEU A 174 6.49 -0.50 9.06
C LEU A 174 7.81 -0.67 8.30
N ASP A 175 7.72 -1.05 7.03
CA ASP A 175 8.92 -1.16 6.20
C ASP A 175 9.46 0.24 5.89
N VAL A 176 10.71 0.50 6.29
CA VAL A 176 11.29 1.85 6.26
C VAL A 176 11.49 2.35 4.82
N GLN A 177 11.71 1.45 3.86
CA GLN A 177 11.99 1.82 2.47
C GLN A 177 10.72 2.14 1.68
N SER A 178 9.71 1.28 1.82
CA SER A 178 8.45 1.38 1.10
C SER A 178 7.40 2.20 1.85
N GLN A 179 7.55 2.39 3.17
CA GLN A 179 6.53 2.97 4.06
C GLN A 179 5.21 2.18 4.08
N LEU A 180 5.25 0.91 3.67
CA LEU A 180 4.13 -0.01 3.75
C LEU A 180 4.12 -0.71 5.11
N VAL A 181 2.92 -1.00 5.61
CA VAL A 181 2.77 -1.87 6.76
C VAL A 181 2.83 -3.31 6.28
N THR A 182 3.57 -4.14 7.01
CA THR A 182 3.49 -5.59 6.85
C THR A 182 3.02 -6.25 8.13
N LEU A 183 2.15 -7.25 7.99
CA LEU A 183 1.76 -8.15 9.09
C LEU A 183 2.22 -9.56 8.74
N ARG A 184 2.77 -10.24 9.73
CA ARG A 184 3.22 -11.62 9.61
C ARG A 184 2.39 -12.49 10.55
N PRO A 185 1.45 -13.30 10.00
CA PRO A 185 0.65 -14.25 10.75
C PRO A 185 1.48 -15.37 11.42
#